data_AF-A0A1C6GA72-F1
#
_entry.id   AF-A0A1C6GA72-F1
#
_cell.length_a   1.000
_cell.length_b   1.000
_cell.length_c   1.000
_cell.angle_alpha   90.00
_cell.angle_beta   90.00
_cell.angle_gamma   90.00
#
_symmetry.space_group_name_H-M   'P 1'
#
loop_
_entity.id
_entity.type
_entity.pdbx_description
1 polymer ?
#
loop_
_entity_poly.entity_id
_entity_poly.type
_entity_poly.pdbx_seq_one_letter_code
_entity_poly.pdbx_strand_id
1 'polypeptide(L)' 'MAITIKDIFKLDSLTSMKIVAGDEGIEKQVEWVYVAECFEDPLEGIQWLQGGELVFITGSKMKGNLSIF' A
#
# COMPACT_ATOMS: atom_id res chain seq x y z
N MET A 1 15.16 -11.08 -10.94
CA MET A 1 14.25 -11.59 -9.89
C MET A 1 13.38 -10.42 -9.48
N ALA A 2 12.06 -10.53 -9.63
CA ALA A 2 11.12 -9.47 -9.27
C ALA A 2 10.41 -9.87 -7.97
N ILE A 3 10.17 -8.90 -7.08
CA ILE A 3 9.42 -9.10 -5.83
C ILE A 3 7.94 -8.87 -6.15
N THR A 4 7.07 -9.79 -5.72
CA THR A 4 5.61 -9.63 -5.85
C THR A 4 4.99 -9.14 -4.54
N ILE A 5 3.75 -8.64 -4.58
CA ILE A 5 3.00 -8.32 -3.35
C ILE A 5 2.89 -9.57 -2.45
N LYS A 6 2.68 -10.74 -3.02
CA LYS A 6 2.67 -12.01 -2.29
C LYS A 6 3.96 -12.28 -1.51
N ASP A 7 5.11 -11.87 -2.03
CA ASP A 7 6.38 -12.03 -1.33
C ASP A 7 6.54 -11.02 -0.19
N ILE A 8 5.99 -9.80 -0.33
CA ILE A 8 5.95 -8.80 0.74
C ILE A 8 5.17 -9.33 1.95
N PHE A 9 4.05 -10.01 1.74
CA PHE A 9 3.26 -10.62 2.82
C PHE A 9 3.97 -11.76 3.58
N LYS A 10 5.04 -12.32 3.01
CA LYS A 10 5.87 -13.35 3.68
C LYS A 10 6.95 -12.76 4.57
N LEU A 11 7.16 -11.44 4.54
CA LEU A 11 8.16 -10.79 5.39
C LEU A 11 7.73 -10.85 6.85
N ASP A 12 8.62 -11.34 7.72
CA ASP A 12 8.35 -11.50 9.16
C ASP A 12 7.85 -10.21 9.82
N SER A 13 8.38 -9.06 9.40
CA SER A 13 8.01 -7.73 9.89
C SER A 13 6.60 -7.28 9.48
N LEU A 14 5.99 -7.93 8.49
CA LEU A 14 4.68 -7.57 7.93
C LEU A 14 3.64 -8.69 8.09
N THR A 15 3.93 -9.71 8.89
CA THR A 15 3.06 -10.87 9.14
C THR A 15 1.66 -10.53 9.67
N SER A 16 1.48 -9.34 10.24
CA SER A 16 0.20 -8.85 10.75
C SER A 16 -0.65 -8.09 9.72
N MET A 17 -0.12 -7.83 8.51
CA MET A 17 -0.87 -7.18 7.44
C MET A 17 -2.03 -8.06 6.97
N LYS A 18 -3.14 -7.41 6.61
CA LYS A 18 -4.31 -8.06 6.03
C LYS A 18 -4.67 -7.35 4.73
N ILE A 19 -5.04 -8.14 3.73
CA ILE A 19 -5.62 -7.60 2.49
C ILE A 19 -7.05 -7.17 2.82
N VAL A 20 -7.37 -5.91 2.55
CA VAL A 20 -8.71 -5.34 2.73
C VAL A 20 -9.44 -5.16 1.40
N ALA A 21 -8.71 -5.11 0.28
CA ALA A 21 -9.23 -4.99 -1.08
C ALA A 21 -8.16 -5.42 -2.11
N GLY A 22 -8.58 -5.68 -3.35
CA GLY A 22 -7.65 -5.86 -4.49
C GLY A 22 -6.81 -7.14 -4.46
N ASP A 23 -7.31 -8.21 -3.86
CA ASP A 23 -6.64 -9.51 -3.74
C ASP A 23 -6.29 -10.15 -5.10
N GLU A 24 -7.06 -9.86 -6.15
CA GLU A 24 -6.75 -10.26 -7.53
C GLU A 24 -5.38 -9.75 -8.02
N GLY A 25 -4.84 -8.70 -7.39
CA GLY A 25 -3.55 -8.09 -7.73
C GLY A 25 -2.33 -8.68 -7.01
N ILE A 26 -2.47 -9.73 -6.19
CA ILE A 26 -1.40 -10.16 -5.27
C ILE A 26 -0.13 -10.68 -5.97
N GLU A 27 -0.25 -11.16 -7.20
CA GLU A 27 0.88 -11.64 -8.01
C GLU A 27 1.55 -10.50 -8.82
N LYS A 28 1.07 -9.25 -8.70
CA LYS A 28 1.70 -8.10 -9.35
C LYS A 28 3.11 -7.86 -8.80
N GLN A 29 4.01 -7.50 -9.70
CA GLN A 29 5.38 -7.13 -9.36
C GLN A 29 5.42 -5.73 -8.74
N VAL A 30 6.32 -5.57 -7.77
CA VAL A 30 6.67 -4.28 -7.19
C VAL A 30 7.86 -3.73 -7.98
N GLU A 31 7.64 -2.61 -8.66
CA GLU A 31 8.66 -1.92 -9.46
C GLU A 31 9.44 -0.92 -8.61
N TRP A 32 8.78 -0.25 -7.67
CA TRP A 32 9.41 0.67 -6.72
C TRP A 32 8.59 0.84 -5.44
N VAL A 33 9.25 1.33 -4.39
CA VAL A 33 8.68 1.50 -3.05
C VAL A 33 8.89 2.93 -2.58
N TYR A 34 7.88 3.55 -1.98
CA TYR A 34 8.04 4.84 -1.32
C TYR A 34 7.10 5.01 -0.13
N VAL A 35 7.45 5.96 0.74
CA VAL A 35 6.64 6.37 1.89
C VAL A 35 6.03 7.72 1.58
N ALA A 36 4.71 7.81 1.62
CA ALA A 36 3.96 9.04 1.49
C ALA A 36 3.52 9.55 2.88
N GLU A 37 3.67 10.85 3.12
CA GLU A 37 3.09 11.50 4.28
C GLU A 37 1.75 12.14 3.88
N CYS A 38 0.68 11.70 4.52
CA CYS A 38 -0.68 12.20 4.33
C CYS A 38 -0.99 13.25 5.40
N PHE A 39 -1.00 14.52 4.99
CA PHE A 39 -1.30 15.65 5.87
C PHE A 39 -2.81 15.91 6.04
N GLU A 40 -3.60 15.63 4.99
CA GLU A 40 -5.04 15.88 4.95
C GLU A 40 -5.83 14.70 4.36
N ASP A 41 -5.84 14.52 3.03
CA ASP A 41 -6.59 13.46 2.34
C ASP A 41 -5.66 12.47 1.61
N PRO A 42 -5.75 11.15 1.86
CA PRO A 42 -4.99 10.15 1.11
C PRO A 42 -5.24 10.15 -0.41
N LEU A 43 -6.44 10.56 -0.85
CA LEU A 43 -6.84 10.57 -2.25
C LEU A 43 -6.02 11.56 -3.10
N GLU A 44 -5.54 12.65 -2.49
CA GLU A 44 -4.68 13.62 -3.18
C GLU A 44 -3.32 13.03 -3.59
N GLY A 45 -2.82 12.06 -2.82
CA GLY A 45 -1.58 11.34 -3.16
C GLY A 45 -1.79 10.27 -4.22
N ILE A 46 -2.96 9.61 -4.20
CA ILE A 46 -3.28 8.47 -5.07
C ILE A 46 -3.40 8.88 -6.55
N GLN A 47 -3.82 10.12 -6.84
CA GLN A 47 -3.96 10.60 -8.23
C GLN A 47 -2.65 10.59 -9.04
N TRP A 48 -1.50 10.55 -8.37
CA TRP A 48 -0.18 10.56 -9.00
C TRP A 48 0.37 9.15 -9.29
N LEU A 49 -0.31 8.11 -8.79
CA LEU A 49 0.11 6.71 -8.99
C LEU A 49 -0.08 6.29 -10.44
N GLN A 50 0.92 5.62 -10.99
CA GLN A 50 0.95 5.14 -12.38
C GLN A 50 0.80 3.61 -12.48
N GLY A 51 0.99 2.90 -11.38
CA GLY A 51 0.98 1.43 -11.30
C GLY A 51 2.39 0.86 -11.07
N GLY A 52 2.44 -0.28 -10.37
CA GLY A 52 3.71 -0.96 -10.02
C GLY A 52 4.32 -0.46 -8.71
N GLU A 53 3.75 0.57 -8.08
CA GLU A 53 4.18 1.09 -6.79
C GLU A 53 3.74 0.21 -5.62
N LEU A 54 4.63 0.05 -4.64
CA LEU A 54 4.25 -0.24 -3.26
C LEU A 54 4.35 1.02 -2.42
N VAL A 55 3.21 1.53 -1.97
CA VAL A 55 3.12 2.80 -1.24
C VAL A 55 2.79 2.57 0.22
N PHE A 56 3.65 3.05 1.10
CA PHE A 56 3.34 3.16 2.53
C PHE A 56 2.83 4.56 2.82
N ILE A 57 1.52 4.71 3.06
CA ILE A 57 0.95 5.99 3.45
C ILE A 57 0.93 6.08 4.97
N THR A 58 1.52 7.13 5.51
CA THR A 58 1.56 7.42 6.95
C THR A 58 0.90 8.76 7.21
N GLY A 59 0.21 8.93 8.32
CA GLY A 59 -0.42 10.20 8.65
C GLY A 59 -1.09 10.17 10.01
N SER A 60 -0.88 11.22 10.81
CA SER A 60 -1.44 11.34 12.17
C SER A 60 -2.97 11.36 12.19
N LYS A 61 -3.60 11.77 11.07
CA LYS A 61 -5.06 11.80 10.89
C LYS A 61 -5.68 10.51 10.35
N MET A 62 -4.89 9.49 10.01
CA MET A 62 -5.41 8.23 9.44
C MET A 62 -6.12 7.31 10.47
N LYS A 63 -6.19 7.73 11.74
CA LYS A 63 -6.82 6.94 12.80
C LYS A 63 -8.34 7.05 12.73
N GLY A 64 -9.01 6.03 12.21
CA GLY A 64 -10.44 5.78 12.47
C GLY A 64 -11.43 5.91 11.31
N ASN A 65 -11.00 6.08 10.06
CA ASN A 65 -11.91 6.07 8.92
C ASN A 65 -11.40 5.14 7.81
N LEU A 66 -11.76 3.85 7.90
CA LEU A 66 -11.52 2.84 6.87
C LEU A 66 -12.60 2.85 5.77
N SER A 67 -13.58 3.75 5.86
CA SER A 67 -14.74 3.86 4.97
C SER A 67 -14.43 4.32 3.53
N ILE A 68 -13.14 4.42 3.19
CA ILE A 68 -12.63 4.97 1.91
C ILE A 68 -12.23 3.86 0.93
N PHE A 69 -12.30 2.60 1.35
CA PHE A 69 -12.00 1.41 0.55
C PHE A 69 -13.17 0.44 0.55
#